data_AF-A0A957NRW6-F1
#
_entry.id   AF-A0A957NRW6-F1
#
_cell.length_a   1.000
_cell.length_b   1.000
_cell.length_c   1.000
_cell.angle_alpha   90.00
_cell.angle_beta   90.00
_cell.angle_gamma   90.00
#
_symmetry.space_group_name_H-M   'P 1'
#
loop_
_entity.id
_entity.type
_entity.pdbx_description
1 polymer ?
#
loop_
_entity_poly.entity_id
_entity_poly.type
_entity_poly.pdbx_seq_one_letter_code
_entity_poly.pdbx_strand_id
1 'polypeptide(L)'
;PTAAASTSAPQVRSRFPLINLQLGPDASYGTSGQITQRDSCEMVGRNAAANYWFLECDSGVHGWIDGRFAIVTGSTQNVPVLNVVVMAGTATSLPNPTAPPAPTATPIPPPSPTPNLTRGWSASFYNNTTLSGEPAVVDDLSDINFNWGTGAPYSTINANNFSARFERRFSLPRGYHRFELRADDGVRFWLNDQLLIDGWQGGDRNIYTTGVQLASGVYDFRIEYFEGSGNAYLQFFYDFLGTDANWQASYYDNATLSGSPILSQAEPSRSTPLEFSIGTSSPLYQPQIGPSWSARWQGKFFFWDSDYTFRAQASGGVRVYIDGLLILDGWSNSQKDIDNIFRSVGQGEHAIQIEYYHQTGESALRVWWYMSQTNQQPF
;
A
#
# COMPACT_ATOMS: atom_id res chain seq x y z
N PRO A 1 -9.46 65.39 9.01
CA PRO A 1 -8.57 64.39 8.36
C PRO A 1 -8.81 63.00 8.96
N THR A 2 -9.74 62.26 8.36
CA THR A 2 -9.97 60.85 8.66
C THR A 2 -8.76 60.07 8.17
N ALA A 3 -8.01 59.46 9.10
CA ALA A 3 -6.86 58.63 8.78
C ALA A 3 -7.31 57.45 7.91
N ALA A 4 -6.76 57.33 6.70
CA ALA A 4 -6.93 56.14 5.89
C ALA A 4 -6.33 54.95 6.65
N ALA A 5 -7.15 53.97 7.00
CA ALA A 5 -6.67 52.72 7.57
C ALA A 5 -5.78 52.04 6.53
N SER A 6 -4.50 51.87 6.84
CA SER A 6 -3.60 51.04 6.06
C SER A 6 -4.11 49.60 6.10
N THR A 7 -4.77 49.14 5.04
CA THR A 7 -5.20 47.74 4.92
C THR A 7 -3.98 46.91 4.50
N SER A 8 -3.16 46.51 5.47
CA SER A 8 -2.13 45.49 5.22
C SER A 8 -2.80 44.17 4.80
N ALA A 9 -2.24 43.48 3.82
CA ALA A 9 -2.75 42.17 3.39
C ALA A 9 -2.82 41.20 4.59
N PRO A 10 -3.85 40.34 4.69
CA PRO A 10 -3.93 39.36 5.77
C PRO A 10 -2.71 38.44 5.75
N GLN A 11 -2.13 38.20 6.91
CA GLN A 11 -0.99 37.30 7.03
C GLN A 11 -1.47 35.87 7.26
N VAL A 12 -0.80 34.92 6.61
CA VAL A 12 -1.10 33.50 6.70
C VAL A 12 0.14 32.76 7.19
N ARG A 13 -0.06 31.92 8.21
CA ARG A 13 0.91 30.95 8.67
C ARG A 13 0.35 29.54 8.55
N SER A 14 1.22 28.57 8.30
CA SER A 14 0.82 27.17 8.33
C SER A 14 0.45 26.73 9.75
N ARG A 15 -0.63 25.96 9.90
CA ARG A 15 -0.95 25.24 11.16
C ARG A 15 0.01 24.07 11.42
N PHE A 16 0.70 23.59 10.38
CA PHE A 16 1.50 22.37 10.43
C PHE A 16 2.97 22.64 10.09
N PRO A 17 3.93 21.82 10.58
CA PRO A 17 5.37 22.04 10.39
C PRO A 17 5.81 22.26 8.94
N LEU A 18 5.14 21.62 7.97
CA LEU A 18 5.40 21.74 6.54
C LEU A 18 4.10 21.49 5.76
N ILE A 19 3.79 22.33 4.77
CA ILE A 19 2.61 22.22 3.91
C ILE A 19 2.95 22.54 2.45
N ASN A 20 2.36 21.75 1.55
CA ASN A 20 2.37 22.00 0.11
C ASN A 20 1.41 23.14 -0.23
N LEU A 21 1.88 24.10 -1.03
CA LEU A 21 1.03 25.01 -1.77
C LEU A 21 0.71 24.41 -3.14
N GLN A 22 -0.52 24.55 -3.59
CA GLN A 22 -1.03 23.99 -4.85
C GLN A 22 -1.03 25.02 -5.98
N LEU A 23 -0.99 24.55 -7.22
CA LEU A 23 -1.14 25.37 -8.43
C LEU A 23 -2.58 25.90 -8.60
N GLY A 24 -3.56 25.34 -7.87
CA GLY A 24 -4.96 25.76 -7.90
C GLY A 24 -5.72 25.49 -6.59
N PRO A 25 -6.95 26.00 -6.44
CA PRO A 25 -7.71 26.04 -5.18
C PRO A 25 -8.43 24.73 -4.84
N ASP A 26 -7.79 23.59 -5.09
CA ASP A 26 -8.19 22.28 -4.58
C ASP A 26 -7.03 21.27 -4.65
N ALA A 27 -7.24 20.08 -4.09
CA ALA A 27 -6.22 19.04 -4.00
C ALA A 27 -5.91 18.31 -5.31
N SER A 28 -6.67 18.54 -6.40
CA SER A 28 -6.43 17.92 -7.71
C SER A 28 -5.33 18.62 -8.52
N TYR A 29 -4.97 19.86 -8.13
CA TYR A 29 -3.85 20.59 -8.72
C TYR A 29 -2.52 20.10 -8.15
N GLY A 30 -1.49 20.10 -9.00
CA GLY A 30 -0.12 19.77 -8.58
C GLY A 30 0.46 20.81 -7.62
N THR A 31 1.56 20.45 -6.96
CA THR A 31 2.26 21.29 -5.99
C THR A 31 3.04 22.42 -6.67
N SER A 32 2.91 23.65 -6.17
CA SER A 32 3.66 24.86 -6.57
C SER A 32 4.90 25.09 -5.69
N GLY A 33 4.85 24.64 -4.43
CA GLY A 33 5.95 24.79 -3.48
C GLY A 33 5.57 24.31 -2.08
N GLN A 34 6.41 24.61 -1.09
CA GLN A 34 6.19 24.24 0.31
C GLN A 34 6.46 25.41 1.24
N ILE A 35 5.71 25.48 2.36
CA ILE A 35 5.89 26.44 3.43
C ILE A 35 5.87 25.75 4.80
N THR A 36 6.49 26.35 5.79
CA THR A 36 6.60 25.88 7.17
C THR A 36 5.85 26.80 8.15
N GLN A 37 5.77 26.45 9.43
CA GLN A 37 5.19 27.33 10.47
C GLN A 37 5.99 28.63 10.69
N ARG A 38 7.24 28.67 10.23
CA ARG A 38 8.14 29.84 10.39
C ARG A 38 7.99 30.85 9.26
N ASP A 39 7.43 30.42 8.12
CA ASP A 39 7.24 31.30 6.97
C ASP A 39 6.08 32.27 7.24
N SER A 40 6.28 33.52 6.81
CA SER A 40 5.23 34.54 6.77
C SER A 40 4.81 34.71 5.32
N CYS A 41 3.51 34.60 5.06
CA CYS A 41 2.97 34.76 3.72
C CYS A 41 1.80 35.73 3.73
N GLU A 42 1.70 36.57 2.71
CA GLU A 42 0.56 37.45 2.49
C GLU A 42 -0.55 36.70 1.74
N MET A 43 -1.79 36.85 2.19
CA MET A 43 -2.97 36.42 1.45
C MET A 43 -3.31 37.45 0.39
N VAL A 44 -2.97 37.14 -0.86
CA VAL A 44 -3.19 38.03 -2.01
C VAL A 44 -4.42 37.63 -2.85
N GLY A 45 -5.00 36.46 -2.58
CA GLY A 45 -6.20 36.00 -3.28
C GLY A 45 -6.98 34.91 -2.57
N ARG A 46 -8.22 34.69 -3.01
CA ARG A 46 -9.08 33.59 -2.53
C ARG A 46 -9.88 32.97 -3.67
N ASN A 47 -10.39 31.75 -3.47
CA ASN A 47 -11.34 31.17 -4.41
C ASN A 47 -12.76 31.69 -4.14
N ALA A 48 -13.71 31.42 -5.05
CA ALA A 48 -15.08 31.91 -4.96
C ALA A 48 -15.80 31.48 -3.66
N ALA A 49 -15.49 30.27 -3.17
CA ALA A 49 -16.04 29.72 -1.93
C ALA A 49 -15.35 30.23 -0.65
N ALA A 50 -14.27 31.01 -0.77
CA ALA A 50 -13.46 31.52 0.34
C ALA A 50 -13.01 30.42 1.33
N ASN A 51 -12.67 29.25 0.81
CA ASN A 51 -12.11 28.13 1.56
C ASN A 51 -10.69 27.77 1.08
N TYR A 52 -10.16 28.48 0.08
CA TYR A 52 -8.77 28.42 -0.35
C TYR A 52 -8.17 29.82 -0.47
N TRP A 53 -6.90 29.95 -0.10
CA TRP A 53 -6.15 31.21 -0.09
C TRP A 53 -4.95 31.10 -1.03
N PHE A 54 -4.75 32.09 -1.89
CA PHE A 54 -3.53 32.21 -2.68
C PHE A 54 -2.53 33.07 -1.91
N LEU A 55 -1.35 32.50 -1.67
CA LEU A 55 -0.31 33.09 -0.84
C LEU A 55 0.87 33.56 -1.67
N GLU A 56 1.48 34.67 -1.24
CA GLU A 56 2.80 35.11 -1.63
C GLU A 56 3.67 35.19 -0.38
N CYS A 57 4.73 34.38 -0.29
CA CYS A 57 5.60 34.30 0.87
C CYS A 57 6.89 35.10 0.68
N ASP A 58 7.46 35.59 1.77
CA ASP A 58 8.74 36.33 1.76
C ASP A 58 9.90 35.52 1.14
N SER A 59 9.80 34.19 1.17
CA SER A 59 10.75 33.25 0.56
C SER A 59 10.68 33.19 -0.97
N GLY A 60 9.70 33.87 -1.60
CA GLY A 60 9.44 33.83 -3.04
C GLY A 60 8.51 32.70 -3.49
N VAL A 61 8.12 31.81 -2.56
CA VAL A 61 7.15 30.74 -2.82
C VAL A 61 5.74 31.32 -2.90
N HIS A 62 4.97 30.90 -3.89
CA HIS A 62 3.57 31.29 -4.05
C HIS A 62 2.69 30.09 -4.42
N GLY A 63 1.42 30.13 -4.04
CA GLY A 63 0.48 29.05 -4.34
C GLY A 63 -0.75 29.01 -3.43
N TRP A 64 -1.64 28.08 -3.73
CA TRP A 64 -2.92 27.91 -3.03
C TRP A 64 -2.79 27.02 -1.80
N ILE A 65 -3.40 27.42 -0.70
CA ILE A 65 -3.55 26.62 0.51
C ILE A 65 -5.03 26.46 0.85
N ASP A 66 -5.42 25.27 1.32
CA ASP A 66 -6.74 25.05 1.92
C ASP A 66 -6.84 25.85 3.23
N GLY A 67 -7.92 26.59 3.40
CA GLY A 67 -8.10 27.47 4.55
C GLY A 67 -8.12 26.75 5.90
N ARG A 68 -8.40 25.45 5.93
CA ARG A 68 -8.31 24.62 7.14
C ARG A 68 -6.87 24.46 7.64
N PHE A 69 -5.89 24.62 6.76
CA PHE A 69 -4.47 24.48 7.08
C PHE A 69 -3.78 25.81 7.40
N ALA A 70 -4.50 26.92 7.22
CA ALA A 70 -4.02 28.28 7.42
C ALA A 70 -4.46 28.83 8.79
N ILE A 71 -3.54 29.54 9.45
CA ILE A 71 -3.85 30.51 10.51
C ILE A 71 -3.84 31.88 9.84
N VAL A 72 -5.00 32.53 9.80
CA VAL A 72 -5.16 33.84 9.15
C VAL A 72 -5.22 34.94 10.21
N THR A 73 -4.35 35.94 10.06
CA THR A 73 -4.34 37.15 10.88
C THR A 73 -4.68 38.36 10.02
N GLY A 74 -5.76 39.09 10.35
CA GLY A 74 -6.25 40.22 9.56
C GLY A 74 -7.58 39.94 8.86
N SER A 75 -8.12 40.95 8.19
CA SER A 75 -9.46 40.88 7.56
C SER A 75 -9.40 40.27 6.17
N THR A 76 -10.12 39.17 5.94
CA THR A 76 -10.24 38.52 4.63
C THR A 76 -11.32 39.14 3.73
N GLN A 77 -12.07 40.13 4.21
CA GLN A 77 -13.26 40.64 3.50
C GLN A 77 -12.95 41.27 2.14
N ASN A 78 -11.78 41.91 2.01
CA ASN A 78 -11.37 42.62 0.79
C ASN A 78 -10.39 41.81 -0.06
N VAL A 79 -10.13 40.54 0.27
CA VAL A 79 -9.24 39.68 -0.52
C VAL A 79 -9.93 39.34 -1.84
N PRO A 80 -9.28 39.61 -3.00
CA PRO A 80 -9.90 39.43 -4.30
C PRO A 80 -10.14 37.95 -4.60
N VAL A 81 -11.27 37.65 -5.24
CA VAL A 81 -11.52 36.31 -5.79
C VAL A 81 -10.67 36.15 -7.04
N LEU A 82 -9.71 35.22 -7.00
CA LEU A 82 -8.93 34.86 -8.17
C LEU A 82 -9.66 33.75 -8.93
N ASN A 83 -10.11 34.07 -10.14
CA ASN A 83 -10.49 33.05 -11.09
C ASN A 83 -9.19 32.46 -11.63
N VAL A 84 -8.94 31.18 -11.35
CA VAL A 84 -7.86 30.45 -12.03
C VAL A 84 -8.27 30.31 -13.49
N VAL A 85 -8.00 31.35 -14.29
CA VAL A 85 -7.88 31.17 -15.72
C VAL A 85 -6.65 30.29 -15.86
N VAL A 86 -6.89 29.04 -16.25
CA VAL A 86 -5.83 28.14 -16.64
C VAL A 86 -5.01 28.91 -17.67
N MET A 87 -3.83 29.39 -17.29
CA MET A 87 -2.77 29.64 -18.25
C MET A 87 -2.41 28.24 -18.73
N ALA A 88 -3.21 27.73 -19.65
CA ALA A 88 -2.79 26.72 -20.59
C ALA A 88 -1.61 27.41 -21.27
N GLY A 89 -0.41 27.12 -20.77
CA GLY A 89 0.81 27.48 -21.46
C GLY A 89 0.61 27.06 -22.89
N THR A 90 0.64 28.05 -23.78
CA THR A 90 0.58 27.90 -25.22
C THR A 90 1.45 26.71 -25.63
N ALA A 91 0.79 25.62 -25.99
CA ALA A 91 1.41 24.61 -26.83
C ALA A 91 1.75 25.32 -28.15
N THR A 92 3.00 25.72 -28.31
CA THR A 92 3.55 26.00 -29.63
C THR A 92 3.34 24.73 -30.45
N SER A 93 2.50 24.83 -31.48
CA SER A 93 2.29 23.77 -32.47
C SER A 93 3.64 23.37 -33.05
N LEU A 94 4.12 22.16 -32.72
CA LEU A 94 5.15 21.53 -33.52
C LEU A 94 4.62 21.31 -34.95
N PRO A 95 5.45 21.47 -35.98
CA PRO A 95 5.03 21.16 -37.34
C PRO A 95 4.62 19.69 -37.42
N ASN A 96 3.50 19.47 -38.10
CA ASN A 96 2.91 18.17 -38.40
C ASN A 96 3.99 17.17 -38.86
N PRO A 97 4.28 16.10 -38.09
CA PRO A 97 5.08 15.01 -38.61
C PRO A 97 4.25 14.27 -39.66
N THR A 98 4.72 14.30 -40.89
CA THR A 98 4.21 13.52 -42.01
C THR A 98 4.01 12.07 -41.57
N ALA A 99 2.82 11.51 -41.84
CA ALA A 99 2.46 10.15 -41.49
C ALA A 99 3.55 9.15 -41.94
N PRO A 100 4.06 8.28 -41.05
CA PRO A 100 4.86 7.14 -41.45
C PRO A 100 4.03 6.20 -42.33
N PRO A 101 4.64 5.48 -43.28
CA PRO A 101 3.92 4.49 -44.08
C PRO A 101 3.30 3.43 -43.17
N ALA A 102 2.09 2.99 -43.53
CA ALA A 102 1.36 1.96 -42.82
C ALA A 102 2.24 0.71 -42.60
N PRO A 103 2.29 0.15 -41.39
CA PRO A 103 3.04 -1.07 -41.15
C PRO A 103 2.44 -2.22 -41.96
N THR A 104 3.29 -2.88 -42.75
CA THR A 104 2.99 -4.16 -43.38
C THR A 104 2.57 -5.15 -42.30
N ALA A 105 1.42 -5.80 -42.48
CA ALA A 105 0.90 -6.78 -41.54
C ALA A 105 1.92 -7.90 -41.29
N THR A 106 2.48 -7.94 -40.08
CA THR A 106 3.18 -9.10 -39.56
C THR A 106 2.17 -10.23 -39.35
N PRO A 107 2.48 -11.51 -39.67
CA PRO A 107 1.54 -12.60 -39.43
C PRO A 107 1.18 -12.65 -37.95
N ILE A 108 -0.13 -12.61 -37.66
CA ILE A 108 -0.67 -12.80 -36.31
C ILE A 108 -0.30 -14.23 -35.88
N PRO A 109 0.39 -14.44 -34.75
CA PRO A 109 0.57 -15.79 -34.21
C PRO A 109 -0.82 -16.39 -33.96
N PRO A 110 -1.02 -17.71 -34.20
CA PRO A 110 -2.33 -18.32 -34.05
C PRO A 110 -2.93 -18.01 -32.66
N PRO A 111 -4.24 -17.80 -32.56
CA PRO A 111 -4.88 -17.56 -31.27
C PRO A 111 -4.52 -18.70 -30.31
N SER A 112 -4.02 -18.36 -29.13
CA SER A 112 -3.91 -19.32 -28.03
C SER A 112 -5.24 -20.03 -27.85
N PRO A 113 -5.25 -21.36 -27.64
CA PRO A 113 -6.49 -22.12 -27.54
C PRO A 113 -7.40 -21.49 -26.49
N THR A 114 -8.68 -21.35 -26.86
CA THR A 114 -9.73 -20.85 -25.97
C THR A 114 -9.67 -21.68 -24.68
N PRO A 115 -9.43 -21.08 -23.51
CA PRO A 115 -9.09 -21.83 -22.33
C PRO A 115 -10.35 -22.45 -21.73
N ASN A 116 -10.34 -23.76 -21.58
CA ASN A 116 -11.30 -24.47 -20.73
C ASN A 116 -11.12 -23.96 -19.30
N LEU A 117 -12.17 -23.37 -18.71
CA LEU A 117 -12.20 -23.14 -17.27
C LEU A 117 -12.28 -24.51 -16.60
N THR A 118 -11.14 -25.11 -16.26
CA THR A 118 -11.09 -26.34 -15.46
C THR A 118 -11.78 -26.06 -14.12
N ARG A 119 -12.67 -26.97 -13.69
CA ARG A 119 -13.32 -26.83 -12.37
C ARG A 119 -12.32 -26.98 -11.21
N GLY A 120 -11.17 -27.59 -11.47
CA GLY A 120 -10.08 -27.82 -10.52
C GLY A 120 -8.72 -27.26 -10.98
N TRP A 121 -7.71 -27.54 -10.16
CA TRP A 121 -6.30 -27.29 -10.42
C TRP A 121 -5.73 -28.39 -11.31
N SER A 122 -5.14 -28.00 -12.43
CA SER A 122 -4.29 -28.89 -13.23
C SER A 122 -2.97 -29.06 -12.50
N ALA A 123 -2.70 -30.26 -11.99
CA ALA A 123 -1.52 -30.59 -11.20
C ALA A 123 -0.57 -31.48 -12.00
N SER A 124 0.73 -31.17 -11.98
CA SER A 124 1.80 -31.96 -12.60
C SER A 124 2.88 -32.25 -11.56
N PHE A 125 3.29 -33.50 -11.41
CA PHE A 125 4.28 -33.94 -10.42
C PHE A 125 5.53 -34.53 -11.11
N TYR A 126 6.70 -34.23 -10.57
CA TYR A 126 8.01 -34.54 -11.17
C TYR A 126 8.93 -35.22 -10.14
N ASN A 127 9.74 -36.19 -10.59
CA ASN A 127 10.74 -36.88 -9.76
C ASN A 127 12.09 -36.13 -9.72
N ASN A 128 12.04 -34.81 -9.57
CA ASN A 128 13.17 -33.92 -9.32
C ASN A 128 12.67 -32.62 -8.68
N THR A 129 13.56 -31.81 -8.12
CA THR A 129 13.23 -30.52 -7.46
C THR A 129 13.22 -29.31 -8.40
N THR A 130 13.31 -29.54 -9.71
CA THR A 130 13.53 -28.47 -10.72
C THR A 130 12.39 -28.33 -11.72
N LEU A 131 11.31 -29.10 -11.57
CA LEU A 131 10.17 -29.15 -12.50
C LEU A 131 10.61 -29.46 -13.95
N SER A 132 11.66 -30.27 -14.10
CA SER A 132 12.26 -30.57 -15.39
C SER A 132 11.81 -31.91 -15.95
N GLY A 133 11.77 -32.02 -17.29
CA GLY A 133 11.32 -33.21 -18.00
C GLY A 133 9.80 -33.36 -18.06
N GLU A 134 9.36 -34.54 -18.49
CA GLU A 134 7.95 -34.91 -18.49
C GLU A 134 7.44 -35.19 -17.07
N PRO A 135 6.23 -34.74 -16.70
CA PRO A 135 5.65 -35.07 -15.40
C PRO A 135 5.38 -36.58 -15.30
N ALA A 136 5.70 -37.15 -14.14
CA ALA A 136 5.43 -38.55 -13.84
C ALA A 136 3.95 -38.80 -13.51
N VAL A 137 3.25 -37.77 -13.03
CA VAL A 137 1.79 -37.78 -12.80
C VAL A 137 1.20 -36.44 -13.22
N VAL A 138 0.06 -36.47 -13.91
CA VAL A 138 -0.81 -35.32 -14.17
C VAL A 138 -2.18 -35.64 -13.61
N ASP A 139 -2.80 -34.71 -12.89
CA ASP A 139 -4.10 -34.91 -12.25
C ASP A 139 -4.91 -33.61 -12.15
N ASP A 140 -6.22 -33.73 -11.94
CA ASP A 140 -7.14 -32.62 -11.70
C ASP A 140 -7.59 -32.60 -10.23
N LEU A 141 -7.20 -31.57 -9.48
CA LEU A 141 -7.42 -31.49 -8.03
C LEU A 141 -8.46 -30.42 -7.67
N SER A 142 -9.30 -30.67 -6.68
CA SER A 142 -10.29 -29.68 -6.20
C SER A 142 -9.63 -28.47 -5.51
N ASP A 143 -8.56 -28.72 -4.79
CA ASP A 143 -7.90 -27.83 -3.86
C ASP A 143 -6.41 -28.18 -3.68
N ILE A 144 -5.66 -27.26 -3.10
CA ILE A 144 -4.25 -27.45 -2.74
C ILE A 144 -4.18 -27.45 -1.21
N ASN A 145 -4.27 -28.64 -0.63
CA ASN A 145 -4.23 -28.85 0.82
C ASN A 145 -3.65 -30.23 1.13
N PHE A 146 -2.33 -30.31 1.16
CA PHE A 146 -1.58 -31.55 1.25
C PHE A 146 -0.70 -31.59 2.50
N ASN A 147 -0.71 -32.75 3.15
CA ASN A 147 0.24 -33.13 4.17
C ASN A 147 0.65 -34.58 3.90
N TRP A 148 1.77 -34.75 3.20
CA TRP A 148 2.28 -36.08 2.86
C TRP A 148 3.17 -36.64 3.98
N GLY A 149 3.57 -35.82 4.96
CA GLY A 149 4.56 -36.20 5.96
C GLY A 149 5.84 -36.67 5.27
N THR A 150 6.39 -37.80 5.68
CA THR A 150 7.56 -38.40 5.03
C THR A 150 7.24 -39.27 3.80
N GLY A 151 6.00 -39.22 3.32
CA GLY A 151 5.50 -40.00 2.18
C GLY A 151 5.63 -39.27 0.85
N ALA A 152 4.90 -39.77 -0.15
CA ALA A 152 4.83 -39.20 -1.49
C ALA A 152 3.36 -38.95 -1.88
N PRO A 153 3.07 -38.01 -2.81
CA PRO A 153 1.72 -37.79 -3.32
C PRO A 153 1.13 -39.00 -4.05
N TYR A 154 1.98 -39.76 -4.75
CA TYR A 154 1.62 -40.97 -5.48
C TYR A 154 2.74 -42.00 -5.37
N SER A 155 2.42 -43.28 -5.56
CA SER A 155 3.42 -44.36 -5.52
C SER A 155 4.49 -44.29 -6.61
N THR A 156 4.25 -43.53 -7.68
CA THR A 156 5.18 -43.28 -8.79
C THR A 156 6.05 -42.04 -8.57
N ILE A 157 5.78 -41.28 -7.51
CA ILE A 157 6.56 -40.11 -7.10
C ILE A 157 7.49 -40.49 -5.95
N ASN A 158 8.71 -39.98 -5.98
CA ASN A 158 9.67 -40.16 -4.90
C ASN A 158 9.15 -39.51 -3.61
N ALA A 159 9.45 -40.12 -2.45
CA ALA A 159 9.12 -39.50 -1.16
C ALA A 159 9.91 -38.20 -0.89
N ASN A 160 11.13 -38.10 -1.45
CA ASN A 160 12.00 -36.93 -1.37
C ASN A 160 12.43 -36.53 -2.79
N ASN A 161 12.93 -35.30 -2.94
CA ASN A 161 13.42 -34.78 -4.22
C ASN A 161 12.38 -34.82 -5.33
N PHE A 162 11.16 -34.37 -5.03
CA PHE A 162 10.09 -34.23 -6.01
C PHE A 162 9.64 -32.77 -6.11
N SER A 163 8.91 -32.44 -7.16
CA SER A 163 8.29 -31.12 -7.31
C SER A 163 6.92 -31.23 -7.95
N ALA A 164 6.12 -30.17 -7.80
CA ALA A 164 4.80 -30.10 -8.37
C ALA A 164 4.51 -28.69 -8.92
N ARG A 165 3.76 -28.63 -10.02
CA ARG A 165 3.19 -27.40 -10.58
C ARG A 165 1.67 -27.53 -10.58
N PHE A 166 1.00 -26.49 -10.09
CA PHE A 166 -0.45 -26.38 -10.06
C PHE A 166 -0.90 -25.15 -10.82
N GLU A 167 -1.82 -25.31 -11.76
CA GLU A 167 -2.31 -24.23 -12.60
C GLU A 167 -3.83 -24.17 -12.59
N ARG A 168 -4.38 -22.96 -12.50
CA ARG A 168 -5.82 -22.73 -12.54
C ARG A 168 -6.17 -21.32 -12.99
N ARG A 169 -7.32 -21.15 -13.63
CA ARG A 169 -7.91 -19.83 -13.90
C ARG A 169 -9.02 -19.52 -12.91
N PHE A 170 -8.94 -18.38 -12.25
CA PHE A 170 -9.99 -17.87 -11.37
C PHE A 170 -10.56 -16.57 -11.92
N SER A 171 -11.87 -16.39 -11.80
CA SER A 171 -12.45 -15.06 -11.90
C SER A 171 -12.44 -14.42 -10.52
N LEU A 172 -11.81 -13.25 -10.40
CA LEU A 172 -11.74 -12.48 -9.17
C LEU A 172 -12.48 -11.14 -9.35
N PRO A 173 -13.25 -10.71 -8.33
CA PRO A 173 -13.80 -9.35 -8.32
C PRO A 173 -12.68 -8.33 -8.13
N ARG A 174 -12.97 -7.08 -8.52
CA ARG A 174 -12.10 -5.93 -8.20
C ARG A 174 -11.96 -5.79 -6.69
N GLY A 175 -10.74 -5.50 -6.22
CA GLY A 175 -10.43 -5.10 -4.85
C GLY A 175 -9.13 -5.74 -4.34
N TYR A 176 -8.94 -5.75 -3.03
CA TYR A 176 -7.72 -6.27 -2.43
C TYR A 176 -7.83 -7.77 -2.16
N HIS A 177 -6.86 -8.53 -2.65
CA HIS A 177 -6.77 -9.98 -2.46
C HIS A 177 -5.50 -10.32 -1.70
N ARG A 178 -5.62 -11.19 -0.70
CA ARG A 178 -4.48 -11.77 0.02
C ARG A 178 -4.30 -13.22 -0.40
N PHE A 179 -3.06 -13.61 -0.67
CA PHE A 179 -2.68 -14.98 -1.02
C PHE A 179 -1.68 -15.49 0.00
N GLU A 180 -1.88 -16.71 0.50
CA GLU A 180 -1.02 -17.35 1.48
C GLU A 180 -0.65 -18.76 1.03
N LEU A 181 0.63 -19.09 1.08
CA LEU A 181 1.17 -20.42 0.89
C LEU A 181 1.83 -20.89 2.18
N ARG A 182 1.63 -22.14 2.53
CA ARG A 182 2.36 -22.81 3.62
C ARG A 182 3.04 -24.02 3.04
N ALA A 183 4.36 -24.10 3.19
CA ALA A 183 5.12 -25.14 2.50
C ALA A 183 6.33 -25.61 3.29
N ASP A 184 6.63 -26.88 3.12
CA ASP A 184 7.85 -27.59 3.54
C ASP A 184 8.16 -28.52 2.34
N ASP A 185 9.14 -28.27 1.48
CA ASP A 185 10.12 -27.17 1.46
C ASP A 185 9.61 -25.89 0.71
N GLY A 186 10.11 -25.65 -0.50
CA GLY A 186 10.06 -24.36 -1.18
C GLY A 186 8.87 -24.18 -2.11
N VAL A 187 8.46 -22.92 -2.29
CA VAL A 187 7.30 -22.55 -3.12
C VAL A 187 7.48 -21.28 -3.92
N ARG A 188 6.71 -21.17 -5.00
CA ARG A 188 6.51 -19.94 -5.76
C ARG A 188 5.06 -19.76 -6.15
N PHE A 189 4.64 -18.50 -6.30
CA PHE A 189 3.31 -18.14 -6.75
C PHE A 189 3.35 -17.08 -7.85
N TRP A 190 2.64 -17.33 -8.95
CA TRP A 190 2.43 -16.38 -10.03
C TRP A 190 0.95 -16.08 -10.21
N LEU A 191 0.70 -14.83 -10.59
CA LEU A 191 -0.59 -14.34 -11.05
C LEU A 191 -0.40 -13.65 -12.41
N ASN A 192 -1.01 -14.16 -13.47
CA ASN A 192 -0.81 -13.67 -14.85
C ASN A 192 0.68 -13.59 -15.22
N ASP A 193 1.44 -14.65 -14.92
CA ASP A 193 2.90 -14.75 -15.11
C ASP A 193 3.76 -13.75 -14.30
N GLN A 194 3.16 -12.89 -13.47
CA GLN A 194 3.90 -12.08 -12.51
C GLN A 194 4.20 -12.88 -11.25
N LEU A 195 5.49 -13.03 -10.91
CA LEU A 195 5.94 -13.75 -9.72
C LEU A 195 5.71 -12.90 -8.46
N LEU A 196 4.76 -13.30 -7.62
CA LEU A 196 4.39 -12.57 -6.41
C LEU A 196 5.10 -13.09 -5.15
N ILE A 197 5.36 -14.40 -5.09
CA ILE A 197 6.10 -15.07 -4.00
C ILE A 197 7.22 -15.90 -4.61
N ASP A 198 8.46 -15.72 -4.14
CA ASP A 198 9.59 -16.59 -4.46
C ASP A 198 10.31 -17.07 -3.20
N GLY A 199 9.92 -18.25 -2.74
CA GLY A 199 10.52 -18.97 -1.62
C GLY A 199 11.16 -20.28 -2.07
N TRP A 200 11.87 -20.29 -3.21
CA TRP A 200 12.47 -21.51 -3.78
C TRP A 200 13.75 -21.94 -3.08
N GLN A 201 13.65 -22.24 -1.79
CA GLN A 201 14.74 -22.69 -0.94
C GLN A 201 14.30 -23.84 -0.04
N GLY A 202 15.22 -24.73 0.32
CA GLY A 202 14.97 -25.81 1.27
C GLY A 202 14.94 -25.30 2.72
N GLY A 203 14.24 -26.02 3.59
CA GLY A 203 14.12 -25.76 5.01
C GLY A 203 12.76 -26.19 5.56
N ASP A 204 12.64 -26.13 6.88
CA ASP A 204 11.40 -26.48 7.57
C ASP A 204 10.20 -25.65 7.09
N ARG A 205 9.00 -26.12 7.41
CA ARG A 205 7.73 -25.45 7.15
C ARG A 205 7.74 -23.93 7.35
N ASN A 206 7.52 -23.20 6.25
CA ASN A 206 7.42 -21.74 6.18
C ASN A 206 6.02 -21.26 5.75
N ILE A 207 5.72 -19.99 6.04
CA ILE A 207 4.49 -19.30 5.61
C ILE A 207 4.90 -18.12 4.73
N TYR A 208 4.31 -18.07 3.53
CA TYR A 208 4.50 -16.99 2.58
C TYR A 208 3.18 -16.29 2.31
N THR A 209 3.17 -14.96 2.31
CA THR A 209 1.96 -14.18 2.05
C THR A 209 2.28 -12.97 1.20
N THR A 210 1.37 -12.66 0.27
CA THR A 210 1.37 -11.40 -0.49
C THR A 210 -0.05 -10.86 -0.58
N GLY A 211 -0.17 -9.55 -0.79
CA GLY A 211 -1.44 -8.86 -0.95
C GLY A 211 -1.40 -7.88 -2.12
N VAL A 212 -2.37 -7.96 -3.01
CA VAL A 212 -2.41 -7.18 -4.25
C VAL A 212 -3.79 -6.60 -4.51
N GLN A 213 -3.81 -5.34 -4.95
CA GLN A 213 -5.02 -4.71 -5.47
C GLN A 213 -5.25 -5.17 -6.92
N LEU A 214 -6.40 -5.80 -7.18
CA LEU A 214 -6.75 -6.35 -8.49
C LEU A 214 -7.95 -5.65 -9.10
N ALA A 215 -7.97 -5.58 -10.44
CA ALA A 215 -9.17 -5.28 -11.20
C ALA A 215 -10.12 -6.49 -11.20
N SER A 216 -11.36 -6.30 -11.64
CA SER A 216 -12.23 -7.44 -11.89
C SER A 216 -11.75 -8.14 -13.16
N GLY A 217 -11.58 -9.46 -13.12
CA GLY A 217 -11.06 -10.18 -14.28
C GLY A 217 -10.90 -11.67 -14.07
N VAL A 218 -10.41 -12.33 -15.12
CA VAL A 218 -9.91 -13.72 -15.05
C VAL A 218 -8.40 -13.66 -14.92
N TYR A 219 -7.88 -14.43 -13.97
CA TYR A 219 -6.46 -14.47 -13.63
C TYR A 219 -5.93 -15.90 -13.75
N ASP A 220 -4.76 -16.04 -14.36
CA ASP A 220 -3.97 -17.27 -14.42
C ASP A 220 -3.16 -17.42 -13.13
N PHE A 221 -3.45 -18.45 -12.35
CA PHE A 221 -2.70 -18.81 -11.15
C PHE A 221 -1.74 -19.93 -11.51
N ARG A 222 -0.48 -19.78 -11.10
CA ARG A 222 0.49 -20.87 -11.08
C ARG A 222 1.10 -20.95 -9.69
N ILE A 223 1.14 -22.13 -9.11
CA ILE A 223 1.87 -22.43 -7.88
C ILE A 223 2.89 -23.51 -8.23
N GLU A 224 4.13 -23.29 -7.82
CA GLU A 224 5.18 -24.30 -7.92
C GLU A 224 5.64 -24.65 -6.51
N TYR A 225 5.98 -25.91 -6.31
CA TYR A 225 6.41 -26.48 -5.04
C TYR A 225 7.55 -27.49 -5.27
N PHE A 226 8.48 -27.60 -4.34
CA PHE A 226 9.38 -28.75 -4.28
C PHE A 226 9.54 -29.28 -2.85
N GLU A 227 9.84 -30.57 -2.78
CA GLU A 227 10.29 -31.29 -1.60
C GLU A 227 11.72 -31.77 -1.84
N GLY A 228 12.65 -31.35 -1.02
CA GLY A 228 14.05 -31.78 -1.01
C GLY A 228 14.23 -33.02 -0.14
N SER A 229 13.82 -32.96 1.14
CA SER A 229 13.88 -34.10 2.05
C SER A 229 13.10 -33.89 3.35
N GLY A 230 12.47 -34.95 3.85
CA GLY A 230 11.86 -34.92 5.17
C GLY A 230 10.35 -34.88 5.08
N ASN A 231 9.72 -33.84 5.62
CA ASN A 231 8.28 -33.71 5.65
C ASN A 231 7.79 -32.86 4.49
N ALA A 232 6.96 -33.44 3.63
CA ALA A 232 6.36 -32.73 2.52
C ALA A 232 4.98 -32.17 2.89
N TYR A 233 4.82 -30.86 2.74
CA TYR A 233 3.60 -30.12 3.10
C TYR A 233 3.33 -28.97 2.12
N LEU A 234 2.08 -28.81 1.70
CA LEU A 234 1.68 -27.68 0.86
C LEU A 234 0.21 -27.29 1.09
N GLN A 235 -0.05 -26.03 1.44
CA GLN A 235 -1.40 -25.47 1.46
C GLN A 235 -1.44 -24.12 0.77
N PHE A 236 -2.56 -23.83 0.10
CA PHE A 236 -2.84 -22.54 -0.50
C PHE A 236 -4.16 -21.95 0.02
N PHE A 237 -4.14 -20.67 0.37
CA PHE A 237 -5.29 -19.90 0.79
C PHE A 237 -5.35 -18.59 -0.01
N TYR A 238 -6.57 -18.13 -0.30
CA TYR A 238 -6.79 -16.81 -0.88
C TYR A 238 -8.03 -16.15 -0.26
N ASP A 239 -7.96 -14.84 -0.01
CA ASP A 239 -9.01 -14.08 0.64
C ASP A 239 -9.42 -12.81 -0.11
N PHE A 240 -10.73 -12.73 -0.35
CA PHE A 240 -11.57 -11.55 -0.60
C PHE A 240 -11.54 -10.46 0.46
N LEU A 241 -10.65 -9.45 0.43
CA LEU A 241 -10.60 -8.45 1.53
C LEU A 241 -11.47 -7.21 1.31
N GLY A 242 -12.10 -7.08 0.15
CA GLY A 242 -13.05 -6.02 -0.16
C GLY A 242 -12.52 -4.98 -1.14
N THR A 243 -13.40 -4.08 -1.52
CA THR A 243 -13.10 -2.93 -2.39
C THR A 243 -12.78 -1.66 -1.62
N ASP A 244 -13.13 -1.64 -0.34
CA ASP A 244 -13.06 -0.44 0.49
C ASP A 244 -11.63 -0.28 0.96
N ALA A 245 -10.97 0.77 0.47
CA ALA A 245 -9.61 1.07 0.85
C ALA A 245 -9.59 2.23 1.84
N ASN A 246 -9.30 1.91 3.10
CA ASN A 246 -9.13 2.91 4.15
C ASN A 246 -7.68 3.40 4.23
N TRP A 247 -6.74 2.61 3.72
CA TRP A 247 -5.32 2.90 3.71
C TRP A 247 -4.80 3.10 2.29
N GLN A 248 -3.97 4.12 2.12
CA GLN A 248 -3.01 4.21 1.05
C GLN A 248 -1.67 3.69 1.59
N ALA A 249 -1.27 2.51 1.14
CA ALA A 249 0.01 1.90 1.47
C ALA A 249 1.08 2.32 0.45
N SER A 250 2.29 2.52 0.95
CA SER A 250 3.49 2.79 0.17
C SER A 250 4.63 1.95 0.73
N TYR A 251 5.24 1.12 -0.11
CA TYR A 251 6.31 0.20 0.27
C TYR A 251 7.64 0.61 -0.35
N TYR A 252 8.72 0.44 0.40
CA TYR A 252 10.07 0.87 0.06
C TYR A 252 11.04 -0.29 0.19
N ASP A 253 11.94 -0.45 -0.78
CA ASP A 253 13.03 -1.44 -0.77
C ASP A 253 14.22 -0.99 0.11
N ASN A 254 13.92 -0.45 1.29
CA ASN A 254 14.89 -0.07 2.32
C ASN A 254 14.19 0.09 3.65
N ALA A 255 14.91 -0.04 4.76
CA ALA A 255 14.37 0.13 6.12
C ALA A 255 14.16 1.59 6.57
N THR A 256 14.43 2.59 5.72
CA THR A 256 14.49 4.01 6.13
C THR A 256 13.38 4.88 5.56
N LEU A 257 12.40 4.30 4.85
CA LEU A 257 11.31 5.03 4.18
C LEU A 257 11.82 6.10 3.20
N SER A 258 13.00 5.86 2.62
CA SER A 258 13.70 6.83 1.79
C SER A 258 13.44 6.60 0.30
N GLY A 259 13.48 7.70 -0.46
CA GLY A 259 13.24 7.68 -1.91
C GLY A 259 11.76 7.57 -2.27
N SER A 260 11.50 7.20 -3.52
CA SER A 260 10.15 6.93 -4.03
C SER A 260 9.73 5.52 -3.65
N PRO A 261 8.46 5.30 -3.26
CA PRO A 261 7.97 3.96 -3.00
C PRO A 261 7.99 3.12 -4.28
N ILE A 262 8.37 1.85 -4.16
CA ILE A 262 8.42 0.90 -5.28
C ILE A 262 7.05 0.26 -5.55
N LEU A 263 6.16 0.28 -4.55
CA LEU A 263 4.76 -0.06 -4.69
C LEU A 263 3.93 0.96 -3.92
N SER A 264 2.83 1.40 -4.52
CA SER A 264 1.75 2.07 -3.79
C SER A 264 0.42 1.44 -4.18
N GLN A 265 -0.37 1.09 -3.18
CA GLN A 265 -1.67 0.45 -3.39
C GLN A 265 -2.65 0.80 -2.27
N ALA A 266 -3.93 0.70 -2.60
CA ALA A 266 -5.01 0.91 -1.66
C ALA A 266 -5.27 -0.39 -0.89
N GLU A 267 -5.40 -0.34 0.43
CA GLU A 267 -5.57 -1.51 1.29
C GLU A 267 -6.76 -1.33 2.26
N PRO A 268 -7.55 -2.39 2.53
CA PRO A 268 -8.70 -2.31 3.41
C PRO A 268 -8.29 -2.26 4.89
N SER A 269 -9.11 -1.58 5.71
CA SER A 269 -9.10 -1.81 7.16
C SER A 269 -9.98 -3.02 7.51
N ARG A 270 -9.68 -3.69 8.64
CA ARG A 270 -10.48 -4.83 9.15
C ARG A 270 -10.94 -4.54 10.60
N SER A 271 -11.33 -5.58 11.33
CA SER A 271 -11.67 -5.48 12.77
C SER A 271 -10.53 -4.91 13.61
N THR A 272 -9.31 -5.12 13.14
CA THR A 272 -8.06 -4.46 13.52
C THR A 272 -7.78 -3.42 12.44
N PRO A 273 -7.75 -2.12 12.78
CA PRO A 273 -7.62 -1.07 11.77
C PRO A 273 -6.45 -1.27 10.83
N LEU A 274 -5.28 -1.69 11.33
CA LEU A 274 -4.20 -2.23 10.50
C LEU A 274 -3.72 -3.56 11.08
N GLU A 275 -3.80 -4.61 10.28
CA GLU A 275 -3.18 -5.90 10.57
C GLU A 275 -2.47 -6.38 9.32
N PHE A 276 -1.17 -6.59 9.47
CA PHE A 276 -0.26 -6.94 8.41
C PHE A 276 0.64 -8.05 8.94
N SER A 277 0.52 -9.25 8.38
CA SER A 277 1.39 -10.37 8.70
C SER A 277 1.70 -11.10 7.40
N ILE A 278 2.97 -11.07 7.01
CA ILE A 278 3.44 -11.71 5.78
C ILE A 278 4.52 -12.78 6.01
N GLY A 279 4.71 -13.19 7.28
CA GLY A 279 5.71 -14.20 7.63
C GLY A 279 7.12 -13.75 7.23
N THR A 280 7.89 -14.65 6.65
CA THR A 280 9.25 -14.37 6.14
C THR A 280 9.27 -13.78 4.73
N SER A 281 8.09 -13.48 4.15
CA SER A 281 7.99 -12.91 2.81
C SER A 281 8.28 -11.42 2.79
N SER A 282 8.44 -10.92 1.57
CA SER A 282 8.31 -9.51 1.24
C SER A 282 6.87 -9.20 0.79
N PRO A 283 6.38 -7.95 0.94
CA PRO A 283 5.02 -7.59 0.53
C PRO A 283 4.72 -7.92 -0.94
N LEU A 284 5.74 -7.80 -1.80
CA LEU A 284 5.76 -8.22 -3.20
C LEU A 284 7.20 -8.62 -3.60
N TYR A 285 7.32 -9.72 -4.35
CA TYR A 285 8.59 -10.14 -4.95
C TYR A 285 8.90 -9.42 -6.28
N GLN A 286 7.89 -8.98 -7.03
CA GLN A 286 8.07 -8.16 -8.24
C GLN A 286 7.07 -6.98 -8.26
N PRO A 287 7.53 -5.72 -8.23
CA PRO A 287 8.94 -5.29 -8.12
C PRO A 287 9.58 -5.74 -6.79
N GLN A 288 10.88 -6.06 -6.82
CA GLN A 288 11.58 -6.69 -5.70
C GLN A 288 11.63 -5.78 -4.48
N ILE A 289 10.89 -6.17 -3.43
CA ILE A 289 11.14 -5.70 -2.07
C ILE A 289 12.08 -6.73 -1.43
N GLY A 290 13.29 -6.32 -1.10
CA GLY A 290 14.29 -7.16 -0.44
C GLY A 290 13.92 -7.50 1.02
N PRO A 291 14.76 -8.28 1.72
CA PRO A 291 14.50 -8.71 3.10
C PRO A 291 14.54 -7.54 4.10
N SER A 292 15.09 -6.38 3.71
CA SER A 292 15.09 -5.16 4.50
C SER A 292 14.25 -4.12 3.79
N TRP A 293 13.10 -3.80 4.37
CA TRP A 293 12.08 -2.97 3.73
C TRP A 293 11.31 -2.15 4.74
N SER A 294 10.57 -1.16 4.26
CA SER A 294 9.71 -0.33 5.10
C SER A 294 8.41 0.01 4.37
N ALA A 295 7.41 0.40 5.15
CA ALA A 295 6.13 0.80 4.61
C ALA A 295 5.52 1.95 5.40
N ARG A 296 4.73 2.75 4.68
CA ARG A 296 3.90 3.81 5.23
C ARG A 296 2.46 3.58 4.80
N TRP A 297 1.56 3.50 5.76
CA TRP A 297 0.12 3.51 5.54
C TRP A 297 -0.44 4.86 5.97
N GLN A 298 -1.27 5.46 5.13
CA GLN A 298 -1.97 6.72 5.42
C GLN A 298 -3.46 6.52 5.20
N GLY A 299 -4.28 6.91 6.18
CA GLY A 299 -5.73 6.76 6.14
C GLY A 299 -6.44 7.87 6.89
N LYS A 300 -7.76 7.95 6.71
CA LYS A 300 -8.62 8.86 7.47
C LYS A 300 -9.69 8.06 8.19
N PHE A 301 -9.85 8.32 9.48
CA PHE A 301 -10.76 7.59 10.34
C PHE A 301 -11.57 8.56 11.19
N PHE A 302 -12.84 8.23 11.41
CA PHE A 302 -13.70 9.04 12.27
C PHE A 302 -13.45 8.68 13.74
N PHE A 303 -13.28 9.71 14.57
CA PHE A 303 -13.19 9.62 16.02
C PHE A 303 -14.32 10.41 16.67
N TRP A 304 -14.76 9.96 17.84
CA TRP A 304 -15.63 10.74 18.71
C TRP A 304 -14.77 11.59 19.64
N ASP A 305 -15.36 12.63 20.22
CA ASP A 305 -14.68 13.42 21.24
C ASP A 305 -14.48 12.59 22.52
N SER A 306 -13.30 12.00 22.66
CA SER A 306 -12.92 11.12 23.77
C SER A 306 -11.41 10.94 23.83
N ASP A 307 -10.94 10.36 24.93
CA ASP A 307 -9.62 9.75 25.02
C ASP A 307 -9.61 8.42 24.25
N TYR A 308 -8.51 8.12 23.57
CA TYR A 308 -8.31 6.87 22.84
C TYR A 308 -6.97 6.24 23.21
N THR A 309 -6.99 4.93 23.45
CA THR A 309 -5.79 4.13 23.60
C THR A 309 -5.38 3.59 22.24
N PHE A 310 -4.20 3.96 21.77
CA PHE A 310 -3.54 3.39 20.59
C PHE A 310 -2.56 2.33 21.03
N ARG A 311 -2.54 1.17 20.37
CA ARG A 311 -1.56 0.10 20.61
C ARG A 311 -0.93 -0.35 19.30
N ALA A 312 0.34 -0.74 19.37
CA ALA A 312 1.08 -1.31 18.27
C ALA A 312 1.88 -2.53 18.73
N GLN A 313 1.70 -3.64 18.02
CA GLN A 313 2.57 -4.81 18.07
C GLN A 313 3.32 -4.91 16.76
N ALA A 314 4.65 -5.04 16.81
CA ALA A 314 5.47 -5.11 15.60
C ALA A 314 6.67 -6.03 15.82
N SER A 315 7.06 -6.80 14.80
CA SER A 315 8.31 -7.58 14.87
C SER A 315 9.54 -6.70 14.65
N GLY A 316 9.39 -5.58 13.94
CA GLY A 316 10.40 -4.55 13.72
C GLY A 316 10.03 -3.19 14.30
N GLY A 317 10.49 -2.12 13.65
CA GLY A 317 10.20 -0.77 14.11
C GLY A 317 8.82 -0.30 13.69
N VAL A 318 8.16 0.47 14.54
CA VAL A 318 6.85 1.06 14.27
C VAL A 318 6.75 2.49 14.77
N ARG A 319 6.08 3.35 14.01
CA ARG A 319 5.61 4.66 14.47
C ARG A 319 4.16 4.86 14.09
N VAL A 320 3.41 5.53 14.96
CA VAL A 320 2.01 5.87 14.71
C VAL A 320 1.81 7.36 14.94
N TYR A 321 1.08 7.98 14.02
CA TYR A 321 0.77 9.40 14.04
C TYR A 321 -0.74 9.63 13.93
N ILE A 322 -1.23 10.65 14.61
CA ILE A 322 -2.56 11.23 14.41
C ILE A 322 -2.41 12.71 14.01
N ASP A 323 -2.97 13.11 12.87
CA ASP A 323 -2.85 14.46 12.29
C ASP A 323 -1.40 14.98 12.20
N GLY A 324 -0.46 14.07 11.97
CA GLY A 324 0.98 14.35 11.90
C GLY A 324 1.69 14.42 13.25
N LEU A 325 0.99 14.28 14.37
CA LEU A 325 1.58 14.18 15.70
C LEU A 325 1.98 12.73 15.99
N LEU A 326 3.25 12.51 16.30
CA LEU A 326 3.79 11.20 16.70
C LEU A 326 3.25 10.80 18.07
N ILE A 327 2.52 9.69 18.14
CA ILE A 327 1.88 9.19 19.36
C ILE A 327 2.43 7.85 19.84
N LEU A 328 3.12 7.10 18.98
CA LEU A 328 3.88 5.90 19.33
C LEU A 328 5.20 5.92 18.58
N ASP A 329 6.32 5.76 19.28
CA ASP A 329 7.65 5.66 18.68
C ASP A 329 8.40 4.44 19.19
N GLY A 330 8.44 3.41 18.36
CA GLY A 330 9.17 2.18 18.57
C GLY A 330 10.11 1.89 17.42
N TRP A 331 10.88 2.87 16.93
CA TRP A 331 11.73 2.71 15.74
C TRP A 331 13.06 1.98 16.02
N SER A 332 12.99 0.70 16.39
CA SER A 332 14.15 -0.18 16.57
C SER A 332 13.83 -1.63 16.19
N ASN A 333 14.86 -2.44 15.95
CA ASN A 333 14.74 -3.82 15.44
C ASN A 333 14.12 -4.82 16.42
N SER A 334 13.93 -4.45 17.69
CA SER A 334 13.31 -5.35 18.66
C SER A 334 11.81 -5.46 18.40
N GLN A 335 11.23 -6.59 18.81
CA GLN A 335 9.78 -6.71 18.88
C GLN A 335 9.19 -5.59 19.76
N LYS A 336 8.03 -5.08 19.37
CA LYS A 336 7.27 -4.04 20.06
C LYS A 336 5.93 -4.59 20.51
N ASP A 337 5.54 -4.20 21.72
CA ASP A 337 4.18 -4.18 22.23
C ASP A 337 4.08 -2.89 23.05
N ILE A 338 3.62 -1.82 22.40
CA ILE A 338 3.62 -0.47 22.97
C ILE A 338 2.23 0.15 22.86
N ASP A 339 1.88 0.99 23.82
CA ASP A 339 0.64 1.74 23.81
C ASP A 339 0.80 3.17 24.33
N ASN A 340 -0.18 4.00 23.96
CA ASN A 340 -0.28 5.37 24.38
C ASN A 340 -1.76 5.78 24.43
N ILE A 341 -2.12 6.58 25.44
CA ILE A 341 -3.44 7.20 25.54
C ILE A 341 -3.34 8.61 24.96
N PHE A 342 -3.99 8.83 23.83
CA PHE A 342 -4.16 10.16 23.25
C PHE A 342 -5.43 10.79 23.83
N ARG A 343 -5.25 11.87 24.59
CA ARG A 343 -6.36 12.53 25.27
C ARG A 343 -7.07 13.52 24.36
N SER A 344 -8.40 13.53 24.45
CA SER A 344 -9.25 14.48 23.74
C SER A 344 -8.92 14.55 22.24
N VAL A 345 -9.08 13.42 21.52
CA VAL A 345 -8.85 13.35 20.06
C VAL A 345 -9.65 14.43 19.32
N GLY A 346 -10.83 14.76 19.83
CA GLY A 346 -11.81 15.62 19.16
C GLY A 346 -12.69 14.80 18.23
N GLN A 347 -13.93 15.26 18.04
CA GLN A 347 -14.86 14.61 17.13
C GLN A 347 -14.56 15.00 15.67
N GLY A 348 -14.45 14.02 14.78
CA GLY A 348 -14.31 14.26 13.35
C GLY A 348 -13.44 13.22 12.64
N GLU A 349 -13.10 13.50 11.39
CA GLU A 349 -12.11 12.72 10.65
C GLU A 349 -10.70 13.17 11.02
N HIS A 350 -9.87 12.21 11.45
CA HIS A 350 -8.45 12.41 11.73
C HIS A 350 -7.60 11.59 10.77
N ALA A 351 -6.47 12.17 10.36
CA ALA A 351 -5.49 11.48 9.55
C ALA A 351 -4.66 10.55 10.45
N ILE A 352 -4.59 9.26 10.10
CA ILE A 352 -3.71 8.31 10.75
C ILE A 352 -2.59 7.95 9.77
N GLN A 353 -1.36 8.01 10.26
CA GLN A 353 -0.20 7.49 9.54
C GLN A 353 0.48 6.42 10.40
N ILE A 354 0.81 5.31 9.78
CA ILE A 354 1.58 4.24 10.39
C ILE A 354 2.81 4.02 9.55
N GLU A 355 3.96 3.98 10.20
CA GLU A 355 5.24 3.65 9.58
C GLU A 355 5.76 2.37 10.22
N TYR A 356 6.30 1.49 9.38
CA TYR A 356 6.91 0.24 9.80
C TYR A 356 8.21 0.01 9.05
N TYR A 357 9.17 -0.64 9.69
CA TYR A 357 10.28 -1.22 8.97
C TYR A 357 10.62 -2.60 9.50
N HIS A 358 11.14 -3.40 8.58
CA HIS A 358 11.63 -4.74 8.79
C HIS A 358 13.09 -4.84 8.32
N GLN A 359 13.88 -5.67 9.01
CA GLN A 359 15.27 -5.95 8.60
C GLN A 359 15.54 -7.43 8.43
N THR A 360 15.04 -8.28 9.34
CA THR A 360 15.26 -9.73 9.32
C THR A 360 14.13 -10.48 10.03
N GLY A 361 13.93 -11.74 9.67
CA GLY A 361 13.00 -12.66 10.34
C GLY A 361 11.57 -12.52 9.85
N GLU A 362 10.60 -12.72 10.75
CA GLU A 362 9.19 -12.57 10.42
C GLU A 362 8.76 -11.10 10.41
N SER A 363 7.90 -10.75 9.46
CA SER A 363 7.26 -9.45 9.31
C SER A 363 5.82 -9.50 9.80
N ALA A 364 5.58 -8.88 10.96
CA ALA A 364 4.25 -8.77 11.54
C ALA A 364 4.07 -7.38 12.17
N LEU A 365 2.92 -6.77 11.90
CA LEU A 365 2.49 -5.49 12.41
C LEU A 365 0.99 -5.54 12.69
N ARG A 366 0.61 -5.08 13.87
CA ARG A 366 -0.76 -4.86 14.26
C ARG A 366 -0.86 -3.50 14.93
N VAL A 367 -1.74 -2.64 14.43
CA VAL A 367 -2.04 -1.34 15.04
C VAL A 367 -3.55 -1.22 15.20
N TRP A 368 -3.98 -0.87 16.41
CA TRP A 368 -5.38 -0.69 16.73
C TRP A 368 -5.57 0.39 17.76
N TRP A 369 -6.79 0.89 17.84
CA TRP A 369 -7.20 1.87 18.83
C TRP A 369 -8.62 1.61 19.30
N TYR A 370 -8.91 2.07 20.50
CA TYR A 370 -10.24 2.00 21.10
C TYR A 370 -10.44 3.19 22.04
N MET A 371 -11.69 3.62 22.22
CA MET A 371 -12.02 4.65 23.21
C MET A 371 -11.54 4.17 24.58
N SER A 372 -10.71 4.97 25.25
CA SER A 372 -10.27 4.68 26.61
C SER A 372 -11.50 4.74 27.50
N GLN A 373 -11.77 3.68 28.26
CA GLN A 373 -12.80 3.75 29.29
C GLN A 373 -12.34 4.78 30.33
N THR A 374 -13.20 5.74 30.68
CA THR A 374 -13.01 6.46 31.93
C THR A 374 -13.02 5.40 33.01
N ASN A 375 -11.89 5.20 33.71
CA ASN A 375 -11.89 4.41 34.92
C ASN A 375 -13.00 4.98 35.82
N GLN A 376 -14.12 4.26 35.93
CA GLN A 376 -14.91 4.27 37.14
C GLN A 376 -13.90 3.92 38.23
N GLN A 377 -13.62 4.90 39.08
CA GLN A 377 -12.80 4.73 40.28
C GLN A 377 -13.25 3.45 40.99
N PRO A 378 -12.33 2.55 41.40
CA PRO A 378 -12.72 1.55 42.38
C PRO A 378 -13.06 2.28 43.67
N PHE A 379 -14.31 2.15 44.12
CA PHE A 379 -14.75 2.58 45.45
C PHE A 379 -13.97 1.87 46.55
#